data_AF-A0A4Z2DWG9-F1
#
_entry.id   AF-A0A4Z2DWG9-F1
#
_cell.length_a   1.000
_cell.length_b   1.000
_cell.length_c   1.000
_cell.angle_alpha   90.00
_cell.angle_beta   90.00
_cell.angle_gamma   90.00
#
_symmetry.space_group_name_H-M   'P 1'
#
loop_
_entity.id
_entity.type
_entity.pdbx_description
1 polymer ?
#
loop_
_entity_poly.entity_id
_entity_poly.type
_entity_poly.pdbx_seq_one_letter_code
_entity_poly.pdbx_strand_id
1 'polypeptide(L)'
;MMLRQYRNMFLMTVNEVGKKAPTFEDASTIAEAIISTDFKFDKAVMFYNTFKTVVSYMTTSQPLLSLDRLSSSPNIAIYDSVDDEVLRSYNEFLLTSLIFSALKEAAASEQSARMTAMDSATKNAGDMLSKLTLSYNRTRQAAITRELTEIISGAAAV
;
A
#
# COMPACT_ATOMS: atom_id res chain seq x y z
N MET A 1 -0.05 -12.58 -6.19
CA MET A 1 0.90 -13.67 -5.84
C MET A 1 0.48 -14.38 -4.55
N MET A 2 0.21 -13.66 -3.46
CA MET A 2 -0.30 -14.21 -2.18
C MET A 2 -1.60 -15.04 -2.31
N LEU A 3 -2.65 -14.49 -2.94
CA LEU A 3 -3.92 -15.21 -3.16
C LEU A 3 -3.79 -16.48 -4.00
N ARG A 4 -2.75 -16.56 -4.83
CA ARG A 4 -2.48 -17.74 -5.66
C ARG A 4 -1.75 -18.84 -4.88
N GLN A 5 -0.91 -18.48 -3.92
CA GLN A 5 -0.13 -19.43 -3.12
C GLN A 5 -0.82 -19.87 -1.83
N TYR A 6 -1.60 -19.00 -1.19
CA TYR A 6 -2.18 -19.25 0.13
C TYR A 6 -3.71 -19.13 0.14
N ARG A 7 -4.37 -19.55 -0.95
CA ARG A 7 -5.82 -19.39 -1.13
C ARG A 7 -6.64 -19.89 0.06
N ASN A 8 -6.21 -20.98 0.69
CA ASN A 8 -6.92 -21.61 1.81
C ASN A 8 -6.83 -20.83 3.13
N MET A 9 -5.98 -19.79 3.21
CA MET A 9 -5.83 -18.93 4.38
C MET A 9 -6.64 -17.63 4.28
N PHE A 10 -7.26 -17.35 3.11
CA PHE A 10 -8.07 -16.15 2.91
C PHE A 10 -9.55 -16.51 2.93
N LEU A 11 -10.29 -15.94 3.88
CA LEU A 11 -11.74 -16.07 3.95
C LEU A 11 -12.45 -15.10 3.00
N MET A 12 -11.98 -13.85 2.98
CA MET A 12 -12.54 -12.77 2.19
C MET A 12 -11.41 -11.92 1.57
N THR A 13 -11.70 -11.23 0.48
CA THR A 13 -10.81 -10.24 -0.13
C THR A 13 -11.63 -9.04 -0.56
N VAL A 14 -11.09 -7.85 -0.30
CA VAL A 14 -11.66 -6.58 -0.74
C VAL A 14 -10.74 -6.00 -1.80
N ASN A 15 -11.31 -5.61 -2.94
CA ASN A 15 -10.59 -5.02 -4.06
C ASN A 15 -10.95 -3.53 -4.18
N GLU A 16 -10.24 -2.81 -5.05
CA GLU A 16 -10.54 -1.40 -5.40
C GLU A 16 -10.33 -0.36 -4.28
N VAL A 17 -9.72 -0.76 -3.16
CA VAL A 17 -9.34 0.15 -2.07
C VAL A 17 -8.05 0.90 -2.44
N GLY A 18 -8.05 2.23 -2.29
CA GLY A 18 -6.84 3.07 -2.47
C GLY A 18 -6.70 3.78 -3.81
N LYS A 19 -7.64 3.62 -4.77
CA LYS A 19 -7.68 4.45 -5.99
C LYS A 19 -8.03 5.91 -5.69
N LYS A 20 -8.99 6.12 -4.79
CA LYS A 20 -9.35 7.42 -4.23
C LYS A 20 -8.96 7.43 -2.75
N ALA A 21 -8.94 8.63 -2.15
CA ALA A 21 -8.76 8.75 -0.71
C ALA A 21 -9.87 7.94 0.00
N PRO A 22 -9.52 7.06 0.95
CA PRO A 22 -10.50 6.20 1.59
C PRO A 22 -11.52 7.04 2.36
N THR A 23 -12.79 6.70 2.20
CA THR A 23 -13.92 7.35 2.87
C THR A 23 -14.44 6.47 4.01
N PHE A 24 -15.30 7.03 4.86
CA PHE A 24 -15.92 6.24 5.93
C PHE A 24 -16.88 5.18 5.36
N GLU A 25 -17.52 5.47 4.22
CA GLU A 25 -18.38 4.52 3.49
C GLU A 25 -17.62 3.28 3.02
N ASP A 26 -16.36 3.46 2.56
CA ASP A 26 -15.50 2.33 2.21
C ASP A 26 -15.22 1.45 3.44
N ALA A 27 -14.94 2.08 4.59
CA ALA A 27 -14.67 1.37 5.83
C ALA A 27 -15.92 0.64 6.37
N SER A 28 -17.10 1.25 6.28
CA SER A 28 -18.36 0.64 6.71
C SER A 28 -18.72 -0.56 5.86
N THR A 29 -18.54 -0.47 4.54
CA THR A 29 -18.77 -1.60 3.63
C THR A 29 -17.85 -2.78 3.96
N ILE A 30 -16.58 -2.51 4.31
CA ILE A 30 -15.63 -3.55 4.74
C ILE A 30 -16.04 -4.14 6.09
N ALA A 31 -16.42 -3.31 7.07
CA ALA A 31 -16.85 -3.77 8.38
C ALA A 31 -18.10 -4.64 8.29
N GLU A 32 -19.09 -4.24 7.49
CA GLU A 32 -20.31 -5.00 7.21
C GLU A 32 -20.01 -6.34 6.52
N ALA A 33 -19.08 -6.35 5.56
CA ALA A 33 -18.64 -7.58 4.92
C ALA A 33 -17.95 -8.54 5.91
N ILE A 34 -17.19 -8.02 6.88
CA ILE A 34 -16.59 -8.82 7.95
C ILE A 34 -17.68 -9.40 8.87
N ILE A 35 -18.63 -8.58 9.30
CA ILE A 35 -19.71 -8.98 10.22
C ILE A 35 -20.62 -10.02 9.57
N SER A 36 -20.99 -9.82 8.30
CA SER A 36 -21.90 -10.72 7.55
C SER A 36 -21.32 -12.12 7.30
N THR A 37 -20.00 -12.30 7.45
CA THR A 37 -19.36 -13.61 7.28
C THR A 37 -19.67 -14.57 8.45
N ASP A 38 -20.16 -14.04 9.59
CA ASP A 38 -20.46 -14.79 10.83
C ASP A 38 -19.33 -15.75 11.28
N PHE A 39 -18.09 -15.38 10.96
CA PHE A 39 -16.94 -16.19 11.30
C PHE A 39 -16.60 -16.00 12.78
N LYS A 40 -16.67 -17.07 13.56
CA LYS A 40 -16.30 -17.03 14.98
C LYS A 40 -14.78 -17.04 15.14
N PHE A 41 -14.26 -16.01 15.80
CA PHE A 41 -12.84 -15.88 16.12
C PHE A 41 -12.65 -15.51 17.60
N ASP A 42 -11.65 -16.09 18.24
CA ASP A 42 -11.31 -15.76 19.64
C ASP A 42 -10.47 -14.49 19.75
N LYS A 43 -9.62 -14.24 18.75
CA LYS A 43 -8.73 -13.08 18.67
C LYS A 43 -8.62 -12.61 17.23
N ALA A 44 -8.80 -11.31 17.03
CA ALA A 44 -8.55 -10.66 15.75
C ALA A 44 -7.46 -9.60 15.92
N VAL A 45 -6.57 -9.52 14.92
CA VAL A 45 -5.49 -8.53 14.87
C VAL A 45 -5.50 -7.90 13.49
N MET A 46 -5.57 -6.58 13.46
CA MET A 46 -5.48 -5.78 12.26
C MET A 46 -4.04 -5.35 12.04
N PHE A 47 -3.51 -5.59 10.84
CA PHE A 47 -2.19 -5.11 10.44
C PHE A 47 -2.34 -3.97 9.44
N TYR A 48 -1.63 -2.87 9.66
CA TYR A 48 -1.59 -1.74 8.75
C TYR A 48 -0.25 -1.01 8.88
N ASN A 49 0.04 -0.14 7.91
CA ASN A 49 1.21 0.70 7.96
C ASN A 49 0.85 2.03 8.62
N THR A 50 1.54 2.35 9.71
CA THR A 50 1.46 3.64 10.38
C THR A 50 2.46 4.60 9.74
N PHE A 51 1.98 5.79 9.40
CA PHE A 51 2.82 6.84 8.86
C PHE A 51 3.71 7.42 9.97
N LYS A 52 5.03 7.40 9.79
CA LYS A 52 5.96 8.08 10.70
C LYS A 52 6.50 9.36 10.10
N THR A 53 7.10 9.24 8.93
CA THR A 53 7.65 10.36 8.17
C THR A 53 7.48 10.09 6.69
N VAL A 54 7.75 11.10 5.85
CA VAL A 54 7.70 10.97 4.39
C VAL A 54 8.61 9.84 3.87
N VAL A 55 9.68 9.52 4.60
CA VAL A 55 10.68 8.52 4.19
C VAL A 55 10.43 7.15 4.86
N SER A 56 9.73 7.11 5.99
CA SER A 56 9.61 5.90 6.81
C SER A 56 8.18 5.65 7.27
N TYR A 57 7.75 4.40 7.13
CA TYR A 57 6.53 3.85 7.70
C TYR A 57 6.87 2.64 8.57
N MET A 58 5.96 2.27 9.46
CA MET A 58 6.11 1.10 10.33
C MET A 58 4.85 0.24 10.26
N THR A 59 5.02 -1.06 10.06
CA THR A 59 3.91 -2.02 10.14
C THR A 59 3.55 -2.23 11.60
N THR A 60 2.33 -1.83 11.96
CA THR A 60 1.81 -1.93 13.33
C THR A 60 0.67 -2.94 13.35
N SER A 61 0.58 -3.68 14.45
CA SER A 61 -0.53 -4.58 14.73
C SER A 61 -1.44 -3.96 15.79
N GLN A 62 -2.74 -3.86 15.50
CA GLN A 62 -3.76 -3.41 16.45
C GLN A 62 -4.70 -4.58 16.78
N PRO A 63 -4.84 -4.97 18.05
CA PRO A 63 -5.82 -5.99 18.44
C PRO A 63 -7.24 -5.44 18.27
N LEU A 64 -8.13 -6.26 17.70
CA LEU A 64 -9.56 -5.97 17.62
C LEU A 64 -10.26 -6.72 18.77
N LEU A 65 -11.13 -6.01 19.50
CA LEU A 65 -11.90 -6.60 20.59
C LEU A 65 -13.19 -7.21 20.04
N SER A 66 -13.43 -8.49 20.35
CA SER A 66 -14.73 -9.12 20.12
C SER A 66 -15.75 -8.69 21.17
N LEU A 67 -17.03 -8.83 20.84
CA LEU A 67 -18.14 -8.48 21.73
C LEU A 67 -18.04 -9.18 23.10
N ASP A 68 -17.70 -10.47 23.11
CA ASP A 68 -17.56 -11.26 24.36
C ASP A 68 -16.43 -10.74 25.26
N ARG A 69 -15.32 -10.27 24.67
CA ARG A 69 -14.21 -9.67 25.43
C ARG A 69 -14.54 -8.28 25.91
N LEU A 70 -15.38 -7.57 25.16
CA LEU A 70 -15.87 -6.26 25.57
C LEU A 70 -16.76 -6.43 26.79
N SER A 71 -17.84 -7.21 26.72
CA SER A 71 -18.79 -7.43 27.82
C SER A 71 -18.15 -7.98 29.09
N SER A 72 -17.13 -8.83 28.96
CA SER A 72 -16.38 -9.41 30.09
C SER A 72 -15.38 -8.45 30.75
N SER A 73 -15.24 -7.21 30.25
CA SER A 73 -14.28 -6.24 30.79
C SER A 73 -14.76 -5.68 32.14
N PRO A 74 -13.91 -5.70 33.19
CA PRO A 74 -14.30 -5.26 34.53
C PRO A 74 -14.69 -3.77 34.59
N ASN A 75 -14.21 -2.96 33.64
CA ASN A 75 -14.49 -1.53 33.57
C ASN A 75 -15.86 -1.20 32.98
N ILE A 76 -16.55 -2.17 32.34
CA ILE A 76 -17.89 -1.94 31.80
C ILE A 76 -18.94 -1.87 32.91
N ALA A 77 -18.73 -2.59 34.01
CA ALA A 77 -19.61 -2.56 35.18
C ALA A 77 -19.69 -1.19 35.89
N ILE A 78 -18.85 -0.23 35.51
CA ILE A 78 -18.88 1.16 36.01
C ILE A 78 -19.97 1.98 35.31
N TYR A 79 -20.44 1.54 34.14
CA TYR A 79 -21.42 2.27 33.34
C TYR A 79 -22.84 1.75 33.63
N ASP A 80 -23.70 2.64 34.15
CA ASP A 80 -25.07 2.29 34.60
C ASP A 80 -26.08 2.01 33.46
N SER A 81 -25.77 2.38 32.21
CA SER A 81 -26.73 2.42 31.10
C SER A 81 -26.26 1.68 29.86
N VAL A 82 -25.59 0.54 30.05
CA VAL A 82 -25.01 -0.25 28.96
C VAL A 82 -25.86 -1.49 28.74
N ASP A 83 -26.85 -1.37 27.86
CA ASP A 83 -27.62 -2.51 27.36
C ASP A 83 -26.81 -3.30 26.32
N ASP A 84 -27.15 -4.59 26.15
CA ASP A 84 -26.50 -5.48 25.17
C ASP A 84 -26.57 -4.93 23.74
N GLU A 85 -27.67 -4.26 23.38
CA GLU A 85 -27.85 -3.63 22.07
C GLU A 85 -26.92 -2.43 21.86
N VAL A 86 -26.67 -1.66 22.92
CA VAL A 86 -25.73 -0.51 22.91
C VAL A 86 -24.30 -1.01 22.77
N LEU A 87 -23.93 -2.08 23.49
CA LEU A 87 -22.61 -2.70 23.37
C LEU A 87 -22.34 -3.23 21.96
N ARG A 88 -23.34 -3.87 21.37
CA ARG A 88 -23.24 -4.36 19.99
C ARG A 88 -23.03 -3.22 19.01
N SER A 89 -23.88 -2.20 19.06
CA SER A 89 -23.78 -1.02 18.18
C SER A 89 -22.43 -0.31 18.35
N TYR A 90 -21.95 -0.19 19.59
CA TYR A 90 -20.64 0.37 19.88
C TYR A 90 -19.50 -0.47 19.32
N ASN A 91 -19.56 -1.80 19.43
CA ASN A 91 -18.53 -2.69 18.89
C ASN A 91 -18.45 -2.60 17.36
N GLU A 92 -19.60 -2.59 16.67
CA GLU A 92 -19.68 -2.45 15.22
C GLU A 92 -19.14 -1.07 14.75
N PHE A 93 -19.48 0.00 15.48
CA PHE A 93 -18.95 1.34 15.22
C PHE A 93 -17.44 1.44 15.48
N LEU A 94 -16.96 0.81 16.56
CA LEU A 94 -15.55 0.77 16.92
C LEU A 94 -14.73 0.04 15.85
N LEU A 95 -15.21 -1.11 15.37
CA LEU A 95 -14.59 -1.85 14.27
C LEU A 95 -14.45 -0.97 13.03
N THR A 96 -15.54 -0.32 12.62
CA THR A 96 -15.56 0.56 11.44
C THR A 96 -14.58 1.73 11.61
N SER A 97 -14.56 2.35 12.79
CA SER A 97 -13.67 3.47 13.10
C SER A 97 -12.19 3.07 13.08
N LEU A 98 -11.85 1.90 13.60
CA LEU A 98 -10.49 1.36 13.58
C LEU A 98 -10.03 1.06 12.14
N ILE A 99 -10.89 0.43 11.34
CA ILE A 99 -10.62 0.17 9.92
C ILE A 99 -10.41 1.49 9.18
N PHE A 100 -11.27 2.48 9.39
CA PHE A 100 -11.14 3.79 8.75
C PHE A 100 -9.82 4.49 9.10
N SER A 101 -9.45 4.48 10.38
CA SER A 101 -8.17 5.03 10.84
C SER A 101 -6.98 4.32 10.19
N ALA A 102 -7.00 2.99 10.17
CA ALA A 102 -5.96 2.18 9.52
C ALA A 102 -5.86 2.45 8.01
N LEU A 103 -6.99 2.61 7.31
CA LEU A 103 -7.02 2.95 5.89
C LEU A 103 -6.38 4.31 5.62
N LYS A 104 -6.65 5.32 6.47
CA LYS A 104 -6.05 6.66 6.34
C LYS A 104 -4.53 6.63 6.53
N GLU A 105 -4.07 5.97 7.58
CA GLU A 105 -2.64 5.79 7.89
C GLU A 105 -1.90 5.04 6.77
N ALA A 106 -2.50 3.95 6.29
CA ALA A 106 -1.94 3.14 5.22
C ALA A 106 -1.89 3.93 3.89
N ALA A 107 -2.95 4.68 3.56
CA ALA A 107 -2.98 5.51 2.35
C ALA A 107 -1.89 6.60 2.38
N ALA A 108 -1.71 7.29 3.51
CA ALA A 108 -0.66 8.29 3.65
C ALA A 108 0.76 7.68 3.52
N SER A 109 0.97 6.54 4.17
CA SER A 109 2.22 5.77 4.10
C SER A 109 2.53 5.32 2.67
N GLU A 110 1.52 4.82 1.95
CA GLU A 110 1.66 4.36 0.57
C GLU A 110 2.01 5.52 -0.37
N GLN A 111 1.32 6.66 -0.28
CA GLN A 111 1.60 7.81 -1.13
C GLN A 111 3.03 8.34 -0.91
N SER A 112 3.47 8.39 0.35
CA SER A 112 4.83 8.83 0.68
C SER A 112 5.89 7.86 0.13
N ALA A 113 5.71 6.56 0.35
CA ALA A 113 6.59 5.53 -0.20
C ALA A 113 6.62 5.56 -1.73
N ARG A 114 5.47 5.75 -2.37
CA ARG A 114 5.36 5.89 -3.83
C ARG A 114 6.14 7.09 -4.34
N MET A 115 6.01 8.24 -3.69
CA MET A 115 6.75 9.45 -4.05
C MET A 115 8.27 9.23 -3.98
N THR A 116 8.77 8.68 -2.87
CA THR A 116 10.21 8.38 -2.71
C THR A 116 10.72 7.36 -3.73
N ALA A 117 9.93 6.33 -4.02
CA ALA A 117 10.28 5.33 -5.02
C ALA A 117 10.36 5.93 -6.44
N MET A 118 9.42 6.80 -6.79
CA MET A 118 9.40 7.47 -8.10
C MET A 118 10.52 8.50 -8.26
N ASP A 119 10.85 9.24 -7.19
CA ASP A 119 11.99 10.15 -7.20
C ASP A 119 13.31 9.39 -7.42
N SER A 120 13.48 8.27 -6.70
CA SER A 120 14.63 7.37 -6.88
C SER A 120 14.69 6.79 -8.30
N ALA A 121 13.54 6.39 -8.86
CA ALA A 121 13.47 5.90 -10.24
C ALA A 121 13.84 6.99 -11.26
N THR A 122 13.39 8.23 -11.05
CA THR A 122 13.69 9.37 -11.92
C THR A 122 15.19 9.69 -11.92
N LYS A 123 15.81 9.69 -10.74
CA LYS A 123 17.26 9.87 -10.59
C LYS A 123 18.04 8.76 -11.32
N ASN A 124 17.65 7.49 -11.11
CA ASN A 124 18.29 6.35 -11.77
C ASN A 124 18.15 6.41 -13.31
N ALA A 125 17.00 6.86 -13.81
CA ALA A 125 16.78 7.08 -15.23
C ALA A 125 17.67 8.21 -15.79
N GLY A 126 17.86 9.30 -15.04
CA GLY A 126 18.78 10.39 -15.41
C GLY A 126 20.24 9.93 -15.52
N ASP A 127 20.69 9.09 -14.59
CA ASP A 127 22.03 8.51 -14.63
C ASP A 127 22.21 7.59 -15.85
N MET A 128 21.19 6.80 -16.18
CA MET A 128 21.19 5.95 -17.37
C MET A 128 21.21 6.77 -18.66
N LEU A 129 20.38 7.82 -18.74
CA LEU A 129 20.34 8.72 -19.89
C LEU A 129 21.69 9.39 -20.13
N SER A 130 22.37 9.82 -19.07
CA SER A 130 23.70 10.43 -19.15
C SER A 130 24.72 9.47 -19.75
N LYS A 131 24.71 8.20 -19.31
CA LYS A 131 25.58 7.14 -19.87
C LYS A 131 25.27 6.84 -21.33
N LEU A 132 23.99 6.73 -21.68
CA LEU A 132 23.56 6.47 -23.05
C LEU A 132 23.88 7.64 -23.99
N THR A 133 23.78 8.88 -23.51
CA THR A 133 24.12 10.08 -24.30
C THR A 133 25.61 10.13 -24.64
N LEU A 134 26.47 9.78 -23.67
CA LEU A 134 27.92 9.68 -23.92
C LEU A 134 28.23 8.60 -24.97
N SER A 135 27.61 7.42 -24.83
CA SER A 135 27.76 6.31 -25.77
C SER A 135 27.27 6.70 -27.17
N TYR A 136 26.10 7.34 -27.27
CA TYR A 136 25.54 7.83 -28.52
C TYR A 136 26.48 8.79 -29.24
N ASN A 137 27.02 9.79 -28.55
CA ASN A 137 27.94 10.76 -29.15
C ASN A 137 29.23 10.10 -29.65
N ARG A 138 29.78 9.14 -28.89
CA ARG A 138 30.97 8.37 -29.29
C ARG A 138 30.69 7.54 -30.55
N THR A 139 29.57 6.82 -30.57
CA THR A 139 29.15 6.01 -31.74
C THR A 139 28.88 6.89 -32.95
N ARG A 140 28.26 8.06 -32.76
CA ARG A 140 28.02 9.04 -33.83
C ARG A 140 29.33 9.54 -34.44
N GLN A 141 30.31 9.91 -33.61
CA GLN A 141 31.62 10.34 -34.10
C GLN A 141 32.34 9.22 -34.85
N ALA A 142 32.33 8.00 -34.31
CA ALA A 142 32.92 6.83 -34.96
C ALA A 142 32.28 6.56 -36.33
N ALA A 143 30.95 6.70 -36.45
CA ALA A 143 30.24 6.55 -37.72
C ALA A 143 30.67 7.60 -38.75
N ILE A 144 30.71 8.89 -38.37
CA ILE A 144 31.18 9.99 -39.24
C ILE A 144 32.61 9.73 -39.71
N THR A 145 33.52 9.35 -38.80
CA THR A 145 34.91 9.05 -39.17
C THR A 145 34.98 7.85 -40.12
N ARG A 146 34.20 6.79 -39.89
CA ARG A 146 34.14 5.61 -40.76
C ARG A 146 33.71 5.98 -42.17
N GLU A 147 32.61 6.72 -42.28
CA GLU A 147 32.10 7.20 -43.58
C GLU A 147 33.13 8.06 -44.32
N LEU A 148 33.80 8.98 -43.62
CA LEU A 148 34.87 9.79 -44.22
C LEU A 148 36.06 8.96 -44.68
N THR A 149 36.50 7.97 -43.89
CA THR A 149 37.60 7.07 -44.29
C THR A 149 37.23 6.23 -45.51
N GLU A 150 35.97 5.80 -45.63
CA GLU A 150 35.47 5.06 -46.80
C GLU A 150 35.47 5.95 -48.05
N ILE A 151 35.03 7.21 -47.94
CA ILE A 151 35.06 8.19 -49.04
C ILE A 151 36.50 8.44 -49.53
N ILE A 152 37.44 8.69 -48.61
CA ILE A 152 38.84 8.97 -48.95
C ILE A 152 39.49 7.75 -49.60
N SER A 153 39.27 6.56 -49.03
CA SER A 153 39.84 5.31 -49.57
C SER A 153 39.30 4.99 -50.96
N GLY A 154 38.00 5.24 -51.20
CA GLY A 154 37.39 5.09 -52.51
C GLY A 154 37.90 6.09 -53.55
N ALA A 155 38.13 7.35 -53.15
CA ALA A 155 38.68 8.38 -54.03
C ALA A 155 40.16 8.14 -54.39
N ALA A 156 40.96 7.57 -53.48
CA ALA A 156 42.37 7.25 -53.71
C ALA A 156 42.61 5.97 -54.53
N ALA A 157 41.57 5.15 -54.72
CA ALA A 157 41.62 3.91 -55.50
C ALA A 157 41.23 4.10 -56.99
N VAL A 158 40.99 5.35 -57.41
CA VAL A 158 40.76 5.79 -58.80
C VAL A 158 42.00 6.52 -59.30
#